data_AF-A0A9X0UFP9-F1
#
_entry.id   AF-A0A9X0UFP9-F1
#
_cell.length_a   1.000
_cell.length_b   1.000
_cell.length_c   1.000
_cell.angle_alpha   90.00
_cell.angle_beta   90.00
_cell.angle_gamma   90.00
#
_symmetry.space_group_name_H-M   'P 1'
#
loop_
_entity.id
_entity.type
_entity.pdbx_description
1 polymer ?
#
loop_
_entity_poly.entity_id
_entity_poly.type
_entity_poly.pdbx_seq_one_letter_code
_entity_poly.pdbx_strand_id
1 'polypeptide(L)'
;MRVFDGAGNVREDIAGDVLASITIMQWNGPAKGWNAGAPMDDANFNRRQTIHVGAPVAYAQVGVIGFDGPIDLQSLRLYGPPEAAPAVLNGTPLLTGALFGSGRREFAAEVSWDLPSLAPGATALIDVTVNGARAGDLATASLVSSTRFIELDAAVWSNNTVRVMARNISAATFDLAAATLSVGVAKRRLP
;
A
#
# COMPACT_ATOMS: atom_id res chain seq x y z
N MET A 1 20.50 -7.48 -4.80
CA MET A 1 19.17 -7.89 -4.29
C MET A 1 19.33 -8.55 -2.93
N ARG A 2 18.42 -8.32 -1.98
CA ARG A 2 18.36 -9.06 -0.70
C ARG A 2 17.01 -9.74 -0.57
N VAL A 3 16.96 -10.92 0.04
CA VAL A 3 15.74 -11.71 0.25
C VAL A 3 15.61 -12.08 1.73
N PHE A 4 14.39 -12.11 2.23
CA PHE A 4 14.11 -12.29 3.66
C PHE A 4 13.07 -13.38 3.90
N ASP A 5 13.16 -14.06 5.04
CA ASP A 5 12.13 -14.99 5.54
C ASP A 5 10.93 -14.23 6.14
N GLY A 6 9.91 -14.99 6.58
CA GLY A 6 8.72 -14.41 7.22
C GLY A 6 8.96 -13.72 8.56
N ALA A 7 10.13 -13.94 9.18
CA ALA A 7 10.56 -13.28 10.42
C ALA A 7 11.44 -12.05 10.17
N GLY A 8 11.73 -11.73 8.90
CA GLY A 8 12.58 -10.60 8.51
C GLY A 8 14.07 -10.88 8.55
N ASN A 9 14.51 -12.13 8.72
CA ASN A 9 15.92 -12.49 8.63
C ASN A 9 16.35 -12.61 7.17
N VAL A 10 17.60 -12.22 6.86
CA VAL A 10 18.16 -12.43 5.53
C VAL A 10 18.28 -13.92 5.24
N ARG A 11 17.81 -14.36 4.07
CA ARG A 11 18.03 -15.71 3.58
C ARG A 11 19.37 -15.76 2.85
N GLU A 12 20.38 -16.28 3.54
CA GLU A 12 21.78 -16.24 3.11
C GLU A 12 22.16 -17.47 2.27
N ASP A 13 22.63 -17.24 1.04
CA ASP A 13 23.23 -18.24 0.14
C ASP A 13 22.43 -19.55 -0.04
N ILE A 14 21.10 -19.43 -0.18
CA ILE A 14 20.23 -20.58 -0.42
C ILE A 14 19.95 -20.70 -1.91
N ALA A 15 20.28 -21.87 -2.47
CA ALA A 15 19.99 -22.19 -3.87
C ALA A 15 18.48 -22.10 -4.16
N GLY A 16 18.11 -21.40 -5.22
CA GLY A 16 16.73 -21.26 -5.68
C GLY A 16 15.94 -20.09 -5.06
N ASP A 17 16.50 -19.39 -4.06
CA ASP A 17 15.85 -18.20 -3.50
C ASP A 17 15.80 -17.03 -4.48
N VAL A 18 16.83 -16.89 -5.31
CA VAL A 18 16.90 -15.86 -6.36
C VAL A 18 17.40 -16.46 -7.66
N LEU A 19 16.63 -16.29 -8.72
CA LEU A 19 16.98 -16.66 -10.09
C LEU A 19 16.81 -15.45 -11.00
N ALA A 20 17.68 -15.32 -12.01
CA ALA A 20 17.57 -14.28 -13.02
C ALA A 20 17.55 -14.90 -14.41
N SER A 21 16.79 -14.30 -15.33
CA SER A 21 16.90 -14.63 -16.75
C SER A 21 18.23 -14.10 -17.29
N ILE A 22 18.90 -14.86 -18.16
CA ILE A 22 20.03 -14.41 -19.00
C ILE A 22 21.35 -14.21 -18.22
N THR A 23 21.35 -14.27 -16.89
CA THR A 23 22.54 -14.16 -16.05
C THR A 23 22.39 -15.01 -14.78
N ILE A 24 23.50 -15.29 -14.11
CA ILE A 24 23.51 -16.04 -12.85
C ILE A 24 23.60 -15.05 -11.70
N MET A 25 22.70 -15.19 -10.72
CA MET A 25 22.76 -14.46 -9.46
C MET A 25 23.82 -15.09 -8.57
N GLN A 26 24.76 -14.29 -8.10
CA GLN A 26 25.86 -14.71 -7.23
C GLN A 26 25.69 -14.09 -5.84
N TRP A 27 25.82 -14.92 -4.80
CA TRP A 27 25.80 -14.44 -3.43
C TRP A 27 27.08 -13.67 -3.09
N ASN A 28 26.92 -12.49 -2.47
CA ASN A 28 28.01 -11.69 -1.92
C ASN A 28 27.85 -11.64 -0.40
N GLY A 29 28.71 -12.39 0.30
CA GLY A 29 28.73 -12.49 1.76
C GLY A 29 28.89 -11.15 2.48
N PRO A 30 29.88 -10.30 2.13
CA PRO A 30 30.04 -8.98 2.72
C PRO A 30 28.83 -8.04 2.56
N ALA A 31 28.23 -8.00 1.36
CA ALA A 31 27.06 -7.17 1.09
C ALA A 31 25.75 -7.78 1.61
N LYS A 32 25.78 -9.05 2.04
CA LYS A 32 24.63 -9.88 2.40
C LYS A 32 23.54 -9.79 1.33
N GLY A 33 23.91 -10.05 0.08
CA GLY A 33 23.00 -9.90 -1.06
C GLY A 33 23.46 -10.60 -2.34
N TRP A 34 22.48 -10.87 -3.21
CA TRP A 34 22.63 -11.44 -4.54
C TRP A 34 22.93 -10.37 -5.58
N ASN A 35 23.97 -10.57 -6.38
CA ASN A 35 24.38 -9.65 -7.45
C ASN A 35 24.43 -10.39 -8.78
N ALA A 36 24.10 -9.68 -9.86
CA ALA A 36 24.30 -10.17 -11.21
C ALA A 36 24.62 -8.98 -12.12
N GLY A 37 25.52 -9.21 -13.08
CA GLY A 37 25.77 -8.29 -14.18
C GLY A 37 24.83 -8.56 -15.35
N ALA A 38 24.47 -7.52 -16.09
CA ALA A 38 23.96 -7.70 -17.45
C ALA A 38 25.12 -8.19 -18.35
N PRO A 39 24.89 -9.12 -19.30
CA PRO A 39 25.89 -9.44 -20.32
C PRO A 39 26.23 -8.15 -21.10
N MET A 40 27.50 -7.72 -21.10
CA MET A 40 27.89 -6.37 -21.51
C MET A 40 28.25 -6.22 -23.00
N ASP A 41 27.92 -7.18 -23.86
CA ASP A 41 28.49 -7.27 -25.22
C ASP A 41 27.59 -6.74 -26.36
N ASP A 42 26.63 -5.84 -26.12
CA ASP A 42 25.87 -5.17 -27.22
C ASP A 42 25.35 -3.77 -26.82
N ALA A 43 25.44 -2.80 -27.72
CA ALA A 43 24.95 -1.44 -27.51
C ALA A 43 23.41 -1.30 -27.56
N ASN A 44 22.68 -2.38 -27.88
CA ASN A 44 21.22 -2.38 -28.06
C ASN A 44 20.41 -2.97 -26.89
N PHE A 45 21.00 -3.09 -25.68
CA PHE A 45 20.44 -3.86 -24.55
C PHE A 45 19.25 -3.21 -23.80
N ASN A 46 18.14 -2.92 -24.47
CA ASN A 46 16.83 -2.71 -23.83
C ASN A 46 16.11 -4.06 -23.59
N ARG A 47 16.85 -5.08 -23.15
CA ARG A 47 16.30 -6.43 -23.00
C ARG A 47 15.75 -6.62 -21.60
N ARG A 48 14.47 -7.02 -21.52
CA ARG A 48 13.80 -7.27 -20.25
C ARG A 48 14.53 -8.34 -19.45
N GLN A 49 15.02 -7.98 -18.27
CA GLN A 49 15.48 -8.93 -17.27
C GLN A 49 14.32 -9.32 -16.36
N THR A 50 14.16 -10.62 -16.13
CA THR A 50 13.18 -11.18 -15.19
C THR A 50 13.93 -11.74 -14.00
N ILE A 51 13.53 -11.32 -12.80
CA ILE A 51 14.02 -11.88 -11.55
C ILE A 51 12.88 -12.72 -10.97
N HIS A 52 13.17 -13.98 -10.67
CA HIS A 52 12.26 -14.88 -9.97
C HIS A 52 12.75 -15.07 -8.53
N VAL A 53 11.81 -14.99 -7.61
CA VAL A 53 12.06 -15.14 -6.18
C VAL A 53 11.39 -16.43 -5.74
N GLY A 54 12.14 -17.29 -5.06
CA GLY A 54 11.65 -18.60 -4.64
C GLY A 54 10.46 -18.48 -3.69
N ALA A 55 9.61 -19.51 -3.68
CA ALA A 55 8.46 -19.63 -2.78
C ALA A 55 8.74 -19.37 -1.27
N PRO A 56 9.91 -19.72 -0.68
CA PRO A 56 10.15 -19.49 0.74
C PRO A 56 10.57 -18.05 1.09
N VAL A 57 10.66 -17.14 0.10
CA VAL A 57 11.01 -15.74 0.32
C VAL A 57 9.75 -14.91 0.57
N ALA A 58 9.72 -14.21 1.70
CA ALA A 58 8.60 -13.34 2.06
C ALA A 58 8.76 -11.91 1.51
N TYR A 59 10.00 -11.40 1.46
CA TYR A 59 10.29 -10.02 1.04
C TYR A 59 11.57 -9.94 0.20
N ALA A 60 11.63 -8.98 -0.71
CA ALA A 60 12.81 -8.72 -1.54
C ALA A 60 13.12 -7.22 -1.65
N GLN A 61 14.40 -6.89 -1.47
CA GLN A 61 14.95 -5.57 -1.80
C GLN A 61 15.70 -5.65 -3.13
N VAL A 62 15.23 -4.93 -4.15
CA VAL A 62 15.82 -4.90 -5.51
C VAL A 62 16.42 -3.51 -5.76
N GLY A 63 17.68 -3.48 -6.18
CA GLY A 63 18.38 -2.26 -6.57
C GLY A 63 18.99 -2.45 -7.96
N VAL A 64 18.96 -1.39 -8.77
CA VAL A 64 19.63 -1.31 -10.07
C VAL A 64 20.72 -0.26 -9.96
N ILE A 65 21.94 -0.61 -10.35
CA ILE A 65 23.12 0.24 -10.23
C ILE A 65 23.80 0.26 -11.60
N GLY A 66 24.05 1.46 -12.11
CA GLY A 66 24.86 1.65 -13.32
C GLY A 66 26.34 1.52 -13.03
N PHE A 67 27.11 1.10 -14.03
CA PHE A 67 28.55 0.93 -13.91
C PHE A 67 29.27 2.29 -14.02
N ASP A 68 29.22 2.92 -15.21
CA ASP A 68 29.96 4.17 -15.49
C ASP A 68 29.06 5.42 -15.60
N GLY A 69 27.78 5.31 -15.25
CA GLY A 69 26.84 6.43 -15.37
C GLY A 69 25.44 6.15 -14.80
N PRO A 70 24.57 7.18 -14.80
CA PRO A 70 23.17 7.03 -14.40
C PRO A 70 22.45 6.04 -15.34
N ILE A 71 21.73 5.08 -14.76
CA ILE A 71 20.81 4.19 -15.50
C ILE A 71 19.39 4.69 -15.31
N ASP A 72 18.67 4.85 -16.42
CA ASP A 72 17.23 5.09 -16.43
C ASP A 72 16.48 3.77 -16.38
N LEU A 73 15.82 3.49 -15.25
CA LEU A 73 14.89 2.38 -15.14
C LEU A 73 13.61 2.71 -15.92
N GLN A 74 13.50 2.21 -17.16
CA GLN A 74 12.34 2.49 -18.02
C GLN A 74 11.04 1.84 -17.52
N SER A 75 11.11 0.64 -16.95
CA SER A 75 9.95 -0.02 -16.32
C SER A 75 10.37 -1.11 -15.34
N LEU A 76 9.62 -1.25 -14.23
CA LEU A 76 9.68 -2.39 -13.32
C LEU A 76 8.28 -2.99 -13.23
N ARG A 77 8.16 -4.28 -13.59
CA ARG A 77 6.90 -5.01 -13.48
C ARG A 77 7.06 -6.14 -12.49
N LEU A 78 6.32 -6.06 -11.39
CA LEU A 78 6.20 -7.16 -10.44
C LEU A 78 5.06 -8.08 -10.91
N TYR A 79 5.38 -9.37 -11.06
CA TYR A 79 4.40 -10.39 -11.39
C TYR A 79 4.05 -11.18 -10.14
N GLY A 80 2.76 -11.19 -9.80
CA GLY A 80 2.16 -11.99 -8.74
C GLY A 80 0.65 -11.84 -8.83
N PRO A 81 -0.13 -12.82 -8.33
CA PRO A 81 -1.58 -12.63 -8.22
C PRO A 81 -1.86 -11.39 -7.33
N PRO A 82 -2.90 -10.57 -7.61
CA PRO A 82 -3.16 -9.30 -6.91
C PRO A 82 -3.16 -9.39 -5.37
N GLU A 83 -3.53 -10.55 -4.85
CA GLU A 83 -3.51 -10.96 -3.45
C GLU A 83 -2.13 -11.26 -2.85
N ALA A 84 -1.20 -11.73 -3.68
CA ALA A 84 0.19 -11.99 -3.33
C ALA A 84 1.13 -10.87 -3.80
N ALA A 85 0.57 -9.79 -4.37
CA ALA A 85 1.32 -8.58 -4.61
C ALA A 85 1.94 -8.16 -3.26
N PRO A 86 3.28 -8.02 -3.18
CA PRO A 86 3.93 -7.70 -1.92
C PRO A 86 3.29 -6.44 -1.35
N ALA A 87 3.01 -6.46 -0.06
CA ALA A 87 2.39 -5.34 0.62
C ALA A 87 3.17 -4.03 0.38
N VAL A 88 4.45 -4.11 0.03
CA VAL A 88 5.30 -2.95 -0.23
C VAL A 88 6.39 -3.19 -1.29
N LEU A 89 6.56 -2.25 -2.21
CA LEU A 89 7.86 -1.83 -2.76
C LEU A 89 8.37 -0.72 -1.82
N ASN A 90 9.08 -1.05 -0.73
CA ASN A 90 9.66 -0.02 0.14
C ASN A 90 11.04 0.36 -0.39
N GLY A 91 11.09 1.49 -1.07
CA GLY A 91 12.22 2.41 -1.02
C GLY A 91 11.79 3.64 -0.24
N THR A 92 12.15 3.70 1.04
CA THR A 92 12.02 4.84 1.99
C THR A 92 10.60 5.15 2.55
N PRO A 93 10.41 5.20 3.89
CA PRO A 93 9.14 5.55 4.54
C PRO A 93 8.81 7.06 4.54
N LEU A 94 9.41 7.84 3.63
CA LEU A 94 9.28 9.31 3.55
C LEU A 94 8.96 9.78 2.12
N LEU A 95 8.25 8.99 1.33
CA LEU A 95 7.82 9.41 0.00
C LEU A 95 6.79 10.54 0.12
N THR A 96 7.12 11.71 -0.42
CA THR A 96 6.25 12.91 -0.50
C THR A 96 5.70 13.08 -1.92
N GLY A 97 4.74 13.98 -2.11
CA GLY A 97 4.19 14.30 -3.43
C GLY A 97 3.46 13.11 -4.08
N ALA A 98 3.71 12.87 -5.37
CA ALA A 98 3.02 11.84 -6.17
C ALA A 98 3.29 10.38 -5.73
N LEU A 99 4.27 10.16 -4.85
CA LEU A 99 4.66 8.83 -4.35
C LEU A 99 4.19 8.57 -2.90
N PHE A 100 3.48 9.52 -2.28
CA PHE A 100 2.94 9.37 -0.93
C PHE A 100 1.99 8.16 -0.84
N GLY A 101 2.27 7.24 0.09
CA GLY A 101 1.45 6.04 0.34
C GLY A 101 1.74 4.84 -0.57
N SER A 102 2.81 4.87 -1.39
CA SER A 102 3.25 3.71 -2.16
C SER A 102 3.58 2.54 -1.23
N GLY A 103 2.97 1.37 -1.48
CA GLY A 103 3.16 0.19 -0.63
C GLY A 103 2.51 0.26 0.77
N ARG A 104 1.60 1.21 1.01
CA ARG A 104 0.77 1.20 2.22
C ARG A 104 -0.53 0.45 1.93
N ARG A 105 -1.01 -0.38 2.86
CA ARG A 105 -2.31 -1.07 2.73
C ARG A 105 -3.43 -0.43 3.56
N GLU A 106 -3.09 0.52 4.42
CA GLU A 106 -4.00 1.18 5.34
C GLU A 106 -3.83 2.68 5.21
N PHE A 107 -4.90 3.42 4.98
CA PHE A 107 -4.93 4.86 4.79
C PHE A 107 -5.91 5.46 5.77
N ALA A 108 -5.63 6.67 6.23
CA ALA A 108 -6.52 7.35 7.15
C ALA A 108 -6.52 8.86 6.92
N ALA A 109 -7.63 9.50 7.25
CA ALA A 109 -7.76 10.94 7.32
C ALA A 109 -8.64 11.32 8.50
N GLU A 110 -8.44 12.53 9.00
CA GLU A 110 -9.29 13.15 10.01
C GLU A 110 -9.83 14.47 9.50
N VAL A 111 -11.09 14.75 9.80
CA VAL A 111 -11.76 16.00 9.43
C VAL A 111 -12.68 16.43 10.58
N SER A 112 -12.86 17.74 10.72
CA SER A 112 -13.93 18.26 11.58
C SER A 112 -15.27 18.15 10.85
N TRP A 113 -16.25 17.52 11.47
CA TRP A 113 -17.61 17.45 10.95
C TRP A 113 -18.59 18.06 11.95
N ASP A 114 -19.21 19.16 11.56
CA ASP A 114 -20.38 19.71 12.22
C ASP A 114 -21.62 19.02 11.64
N LEU A 115 -22.21 18.11 12.41
CA LEU A 115 -23.36 17.33 11.98
C LEU A 115 -24.59 18.25 12.06
N PRO A 116 -25.39 18.35 10.98
CA PRO A 116 -26.64 19.09 11.07
C PRO A 116 -27.55 18.42 12.09
N SER A 117 -28.46 19.19 12.70
CA SER A 117 -29.48 18.61 13.57
C SER A 117 -30.32 17.58 12.79
N LEU A 118 -30.31 16.33 13.26
CA LEU A 118 -30.96 15.20 12.59
C LEU A 118 -32.24 14.83 13.31
N ALA A 119 -33.37 14.93 12.61
CA ALA A 119 -34.63 14.32 13.04
C ALA A 119 -34.49 12.78 13.13
N PRO A 120 -35.41 12.07 13.82
CA PRO A 120 -35.41 10.61 13.88
C PRO A 120 -35.35 9.98 12.48
N GLY A 121 -34.40 9.07 12.26
CA GLY A 121 -34.20 8.38 11.00
C GLY A 121 -33.52 9.19 9.89
N ALA A 122 -33.30 10.49 10.08
CA ALA A 122 -32.62 11.35 9.11
C ALA A 122 -31.13 10.99 8.98
N THR A 123 -30.59 11.26 7.80
CA THR A 123 -29.19 10.98 7.45
C THR A 123 -28.46 12.22 6.98
N ALA A 124 -27.18 12.33 7.31
CA ALA A 124 -26.25 13.29 6.73
C ALA A 124 -25.08 12.57 6.06
N LEU A 125 -24.51 13.18 5.02
CA LEU A 125 -23.38 12.65 4.27
C LEU A 125 -22.22 13.65 4.32
N ILE A 126 -21.00 13.13 4.35
CA ILE A 126 -19.78 13.89 4.12
C ILE A 126 -18.83 13.07 3.24
N ASP A 127 -18.20 13.75 2.28
CA ASP A 127 -17.13 13.17 1.47
C ASP A 127 -15.78 13.57 2.08
N VAL A 128 -14.97 12.58 2.44
CA VAL A 128 -13.66 12.74 3.08
C VAL A 128 -12.57 12.31 2.10
N THR A 129 -11.60 13.19 1.89
CA THR A 129 -10.42 12.87 1.09
C THR A 129 -9.50 11.94 1.86
N VAL A 130 -9.41 10.68 1.43
CA VAL A 130 -8.46 9.68 1.95
C VAL A 130 -7.53 9.27 0.82
N ASN A 131 -6.40 9.97 0.70
CA ASN A 131 -5.41 9.72 -0.35
C ASN A 131 -4.95 8.25 -0.32
N GLY A 132 -5.11 7.53 -1.44
CA GLY A 132 -4.78 6.12 -1.57
C GLY A 132 -5.99 5.17 -1.55
N ALA A 133 -7.17 5.65 -1.14
CA ALA A 133 -8.42 4.89 -1.22
C ALA A 133 -8.79 4.56 -2.67
N ARG A 134 -9.25 3.34 -2.92
CA ARG A 134 -9.72 2.85 -4.22
C ARG A 134 -11.05 2.12 -4.04
N ALA A 135 -11.89 2.16 -5.07
CA ALA A 135 -13.17 1.46 -5.07
C ALA A 135 -12.97 -0.03 -4.74
N GLY A 136 -13.77 -0.54 -3.79
CA GLY A 136 -13.69 -1.92 -3.32
C GLY A 136 -12.76 -2.17 -2.12
N ASP A 137 -12.05 -1.16 -1.63
CA ASP A 137 -11.37 -1.22 -0.34
C ASP A 137 -12.39 -1.24 0.82
N LEU A 138 -12.00 -1.80 1.96
CA LEU A 138 -12.79 -1.75 3.19
C LEU A 138 -12.64 -0.36 3.81
N ALA A 139 -13.75 0.32 4.10
CA ALA A 139 -13.77 1.61 4.77
C ALA A 139 -14.43 1.51 6.14
N THR A 140 -13.96 2.31 7.09
CA THR A 140 -14.51 2.43 8.45
C THR A 140 -14.46 3.88 8.88
N ALA A 141 -15.42 4.32 9.70
CA ALA A 141 -15.45 5.67 10.25
C ALA A 141 -15.79 5.64 11.75
N SER A 142 -15.25 6.60 12.48
CA SER A 142 -15.53 6.79 13.91
C SER A 142 -15.47 8.26 14.29
N LEU A 143 -16.38 8.70 15.15
CA LEU A 143 -16.32 10.01 15.78
C LEU A 143 -15.50 9.93 17.08
N VAL A 144 -14.75 10.99 17.38
CA VAL A 144 -14.02 11.12 18.66
C VAL A 144 -14.96 11.09 19.87
N SER A 145 -16.20 11.51 19.68
CA SER A 145 -17.28 11.43 20.65
C SER A 145 -18.09 10.17 20.43
N SER A 146 -18.18 9.30 21.44
CA SER A 146 -19.08 8.15 21.38
C SER A 146 -20.53 8.65 21.39
N THR A 147 -21.28 8.33 20.34
CA THR A 147 -22.71 8.64 20.28
C THR A 147 -23.49 7.36 20.07
N ARG A 148 -24.27 6.96 21.09
CA ARG A 148 -25.14 5.78 21.02
C ARG A 148 -26.36 5.96 20.09
N PHE A 149 -26.48 7.15 19.50
CA PHE A 149 -27.65 7.62 18.76
C PHE A 149 -27.37 7.79 17.26
N ILE A 150 -26.10 7.80 16.86
CA ILE A 150 -25.71 7.89 15.45
C ILE A 150 -25.06 6.58 15.02
N GLU A 151 -25.61 6.01 13.97
CA GLU A 151 -24.95 4.95 13.19
C GLU A 151 -24.06 5.60 12.13
N LEU A 152 -22.81 5.13 12.02
CA LEU A 152 -21.88 5.54 10.98
C LEU A 152 -21.67 4.38 10.02
N ASP A 153 -21.81 4.68 8.72
CA ASP A 153 -21.39 3.78 7.65
C ASP A 153 -20.40 4.51 6.73
N ALA A 154 -19.46 3.78 6.15
CA ALA A 154 -18.41 4.35 5.31
C ALA A 154 -18.14 3.47 4.10
N ALA A 155 -18.08 4.09 2.92
CA ALA A 155 -17.76 3.40 1.67
C ALA A 155 -16.81 4.23 0.82
N VAL A 156 -15.87 3.58 0.13
CA VAL A 156 -15.04 4.26 -0.87
C VAL A 156 -15.90 4.58 -2.09
N TRP A 157 -16.25 5.86 -2.22
CA TRP A 157 -17.16 6.36 -3.25
C TRP A 157 -16.47 6.51 -4.61
N SER A 158 -15.24 7.02 -4.59
CA SER A 158 -14.39 7.16 -5.77
C SER A 158 -12.91 7.17 -5.37
N ASN A 159 -12.01 7.27 -6.34
CA ASN A 159 -10.57 7.32 -6.04
C ASN A 159 -10.25 8.48 -5.10
N ASN A 160 -9.59 8.14 -3.99
CA ASN A 160 -9.22 9.05 -2.90
C ASN A 160 -10.39 9.65 -2.11
N THR A 161 -11.63 9.18 -2.30
CA THR A 161 -12.81 9.73 -1.63
C THR A 161 -13.58 8.64 -0.92
N VAL A 162 -13.77 8.82 0.39
CA VAL A 162 -14.67 8.00 1.21
C VAL A 162 -15.91 8.82 1.53
N ARG A 163 -17.08 8.25 1.25
CA ARG A 163 -18.35 8.82 1.70
C ARG A 163 -18.71 8.20 3.03
N VAL A 164 -18.95 9.06 4.02
CA VAL A 164 -19.43 8.66 5.34
C VAL A 164 -20.89 9.10 5.49
N MET A 165 -21.73 8.18 5.92
CA MET A 165 -23.11 8.44 6.30
C MET A 165 -23.24 8.42 7.82
N ALA A 166 -23.87 9.45 8.38
CA ALA A 166 -24.38 9.44 9.73
C ALA A 166 -25.90 9.31 9.70
N ARG A 167 -26.46 8.39 10.48
CA ARG A 167 -27.91 8.21 10.62
C ARG A 167 -28.33 8.32 12.07
N ASN A 168 -29.33 9.16 12.35
CA ASN A 168 -29.95 9.20 13.66
C ASN A 168 -30.87 7.97 13.85
N ILE A 169 -30.46 7.06 14.73
CA ILE A 169 -31.20 5.83 15.08
C ILE A 169 -32.04 5.99 16.34
N SER A 170 -32.09 7.18 16.94
CA SER A 170 -32.92 7.49 18.10
C SER A 170 -34.33 7.96 17.71
N ALA A 171 -35.21 8.06 18.72
CA ALA A 171 -36.57 8.58 18.57
C ALA A 171 -36.68 10.11 18.75
N ALA A 172 -35.57 10.80 19.01
CA ALA A 172 -35.54 12.25 19.22
C ALA A 172 -34.66 12.93 18.18
N THR A 173 -34.85 14.24 18.01
CA THR A 173 -33.90 15.07 17.26
C THR A 173 -32.54 15.04 17.98
N PHE A 174 -31.49 14.78 17.21
CA PHE A 174 -30.12 14.73 17.70
C PHE A 174 -29.31 15.88 17.12
N ASP A 175 -28.57 16.57 17.97
CA ASP A 175 -27.69 17.67 17.61
C ASP A 175 -26.32 17.43 18.23
N LEU A 176 -25.27 17.46 17.40
CA LEU A 176 -23.90 17.25 17.81
C LEU A 176 -23.05 18.37 17.25
N ALA A 177 -22.50 19.18 18.16
CA ALA A 177 -21.50 20.17 17.79
C ALA A 177 -20.32 19.53 17.05
N ALA A 178 -19.65 20.31 16.21
CA ALA A 178 -18.43 19.94 15.50
C ALA A 178 -17.53 18.97 16.28
N ALA A 179 -17.31 17.79 15.68
CA ALA A 179 -16.49 16.72 16.24
C ALA A 179 -15.49 16.21 15.21
N THR A 180 -14.35 15.68 15.67
CA THR A 180 -13.39 15.01 14.80
C THR A 180 -13.97 13.67 14.33
N LEU A 181 -14.03 13.50 13.02
CA LEU A 181 -14.31 12.26 12.33
C LEU A 181 -13.00 11.65 11.83
N SER A 182 -12.68 10.46 12.30
CA SER A 182 -11.56 9.66 11.79
C SER A 182 -12.10 8.63 10.78
N VAL A 183 -11.49 8.58 9.59
CA VAL A 183 -11.86 7.66 8.51
C VAL A 183 -10.65 6.81 8.16
N GLY A 184 -10.84 5.49 8.15
CA GLY A 184 -9.84 4.50 7.79
C GLY A 184 -10.23 3.72 6.55
N VAL A 185 -9.25 3.39 5.71
CA VAL A 185 -9.40 2.53 4.53
C VAL A 185 -8.33 1.46 4.53
N ALA A 186 -8.74 0.20 4.41
CA ALA A 186 -7.85 -0.95 4.30
C ALA A 186 -8.04 -1.67 2.97
N LYS A 187 -6.94 -1.97 2.28
CA LYS A 187 -6.98 -2.86 1.11
C LYS A 187 -7.49 -4.23 1.54
N ARG A 188 -8.43 -4.83 0.78
CA ARG A 188 -8.90 -6.19 1.06
C ARG A 188 -7.72 -7.16 1.19
N ARG A 189 -7.79 -8.03 2.17
CA ARG A 189 -6.88 -9.17 2.34
C ARG A 189 -7.63 -10.40 1.83
N LEU A 190 -6.99 -11.22 1.00
CA LEU A 190 -7.55 -12.55 0.77
C LEU A 190 -7.25 -13.42 2.00
N PRO A 191 -8.20 -14.26 2.43
CA PRO A 191 -7.98 -15.20 3.52
C PRO A 191 -6.93 -16.26 3.16
#